data_AF-A0A8S0FEQ0-F1
#
_entry.id   AF-A0A8S0FEQ0-F1
#
_cell.length_a   1.000
_cell.length_b   1.000
_cell.length_c   1.000
_cell.angle_alpha   90.00
_cell.angle_beta   90.00
_cell.angle_gamma   90.00
#
_symmetry.space_group_name_H-M   'P 1'
#
loop_
_entity.id
_entity.type
_entity.pdbx_description
1 polymer ?
#
loop_
_entity_poly.entity_id
_entity_poly.type
_entity_poly.pdbx_seq_one_letter_code
_entity_poly.pdbx_strand_id
1 'polypeptide(L)'
;MAKKVSKFFRIGVEGDTCDGRVISAQDIQEMAETFDPRVYGCRINLEHLRGILPDGIFKRYGDVAELKAEKIDDDWRLVFRR
;
A
#
# COMPACT_ATOMS: atom_id res chain seq x y z
N MET A 1 -7.83 14.22 -20.08
CA MET A 1 -7.30 12.87 -20.39
C MET A 1 -7.78 11.91 -19.31
N ALA A 2 -8.32 10.74 -19.67
CA ALA A 2 -8.72 9.75 -18.68
C ALA A 2 -7.47 9.26 -17.92
N LYS A 3 -7.44 9.46 -16.60
CA LYS A 3 -6.36 8.98 -15.74
C LYS A 3 -6.34 7.45 -15.84
N LYS A 4 -5.30 6.87 -16.44
CA LYS A 4 -5.11 5.41 -16.44
C LYS A 4 -4.85 5.00 -14.99
N VAL A 5 -5.87 4.47 -14.34
CA VAL A 5 -5.76 3.90 -13.00
C VAL A 5 -5.33 2.45 -13.14
N SER A 6 -4.34 2.02 -12.36
CA SER A 6 -3.90 0.63 -12.39
C SER A 6 -4.97 -0.32 -11.86
N LYS A 7 -4.82 -1.62 -12.15
CA LYS A 7 -5.50 -2.66 -11.38
C LYS A 7 -5.06 -2.62 -9.91
N PHE A 8 -5.81 -3.30 -9.05
CA PHE A 8 -5.41 -3.50 -7.67
C PHE A 8 -4.28 -4.52 -7.56
N PHE A 9 -3.33 -4.23 -6.66
CA PHE A 9 -2.21 -5.08 -6.32
C PHE A 9 -2.23 -5.37 -4.83
N ARG A 10 -2.03 -6.63 -4.46
CA ARG A 10 -1.95 -7.07 -3.07
C ARG A 10 -0.63 -6.63 -2.45
N ILE A 11 -0.71 -6.05 -1.25
CA ILE A 11 0.45 -5.58 -0.49
C ILE A 11 0.57 -6.22 0.89
N GLY A 12 -0.50 -6.78 1.43
CA GLY A 12 -0.49 -7.46 2.71
C GLY A 12 -1.66 -8.42 2.85
N VAL A 13 -1.50 -9.38 3.73
CA VAL A 13 -2.54 -10.31 4.21
C VAL A 13 -2.48 -10.25 5.74
N GLU A 14 -3.60 -10.46 6.40
CA GLU A 14 -3.61 -10.64 7.86
C GLU A 14 -2.74 -11.84 8.28
N GLY A 15 -2.29 -11.81 9.54
CA GLY A 15 -1.43 -12.83 10.12
C GLY A 15 -0.02 -12.33 10.47
N ASP A 16 0.91 -13.29 10.52
CA ASP A 16 2.26 -13.06 11.03
C ASP A 16 3.14 -12.28 10.05
N THR A 17 3.90 -11.34 10.60
CA THR A 17 4.88 -10.55 9.86
C THR A 17 6.31 -10.99 10.18
N CYS A 18 7.25 -10.71 9.26
CA CYS A 18 8.65 -11.09 9.42
C CYS A 18 9.32 -10.47 10.67
N ASP A 19 8.77 -9.40 11.23
CA ASP A 19 9.29 -8.76 12.45
C ASP A 19 8.54 -9.14 13.73
N GLY A 20 7.72 -10.20 13.68
CA GLY A 20 7.06 -10.80 14.85
C GLY A 20 5.80 -10.10 15.33
N ARG A 21 5.31 -9.11 14.58
CA ARG A 21 3.98 -8.52 14.79
C ARG A 21 2.91 -9.34 14.08
N VAL A 22 1.67 -9.20 14.53
CA VAL A 22 0.50 -9.78 13.87
C VAL A 22 -0.34 -8.63 13.31
N ILE A 23 -0.70 -8.73 12.03
CA ILE A 23 -1.69 -7.85 11.39
C ILE A 23 -3.05 -8.53 11.56
N SER A 24 -3.96 -7.90 12.28
CA SER A 24 -5.32 -8.41 12.45
C SER A 24 -6.22 -8.06 11.25
N ALA A 25 -7.34 -8.77 11.13
CA ALA A 25 -8.42 -8.44 10.20
C ALA A 25 -8.89 -6.98 10.35
N GLN A 26 -8.94 -6.50 11.60
CA GLN A 26 -9.36 -5.15 11.92
C GLN A 26 -8.34 -4.13 11.42
N ASP A 27 -7.03 -4.40 11.58
CA ASP A 27 -5.98 -3.52 11.06
C ASP A 27 -6.12 -3.34 9.54
N ILE A 28 -6.40 -4.41 8.78
CA ILE A 28 -6.61 -4.35 7.32
C ILE A 28 -7.81 -3.47 6.96
N GLN A 29 -8.92 -3.62 7.68
CA GLN A 29 -10.14 -2.85 7.45
C GLN A 29 -9.93 -1.37 7.78
N GLU A 30 -9.39 -1.07 8.96
CA GLU A 30 -9.11 0.29 9.41
C GLU A 30 -8.10 1.01 8.50
N MET A 31 -7.06 0.30 8.04
CA MET A 31 -6.10 0.83 7.06
C MET A 31 -6.81 1.30 5.78
N ALA A 32 -7.73 0.50 5.25
CA ALA A 32 -8.47 0.85 4.03
C ALA A 32 -9.49 1.99 4.25
N GLU A 33 -10.21 1.98 5.37
CA GLU A 33 -11.25 2.96 5.68
C GLU A 33 -10.71 4.36 5.97
N THR A 34 -9.54 4.43 6.62
CA THR A 34 -8.95 5.70 7.08
C THR A 34 -7.95 6.30 6.08
N PHE A 35 -7.69 5.63 4.96
CA PHE A 35 -6.71 6.10 3.99
C PHE A 35 -7.18 7.37 3.26
N ASP A 36 -6.53 8.50 3.57
CA ASP A 36 -6.68 9.75 2.85
C ASP A 36 -5.32 10.26 2.33
N PRO A 37 -5.06 10.23 1.00
CA PRO A 37 -3.80 10.69 0.44
C PRO A 37 -3.57 12.20 0.62
N ARG A 38 -4.60 12.97 0.98
CA ARG A 38 -4.49 14.40 1.31
C ARG A 38 -3.90 14.63 2.70
N VAL A 39 -4.14 13.70 3.62
CA VAL A 39 -3.57 13.71 4.98
C VAL A 39 -2.19 13.08 4.95
N TYR A 40 -2.07 11.89 4.36
CA TYR A 40 -0.81 11.16 4.26
C TYR A 40 -0.68 10.39 2.94
N GLY A 41 0.11 10.94 2.02
CA GLY A 41 0.36 10.34 0.71
C GLY A 41 1.44 9.25 0.74
N CYS A 42 1.12 8.07 0.21
CA CYS A 42 2.06 6.96 0.08
C CYS A 42 2.74 6.98 -1.30
N ARG A 43 4.08 7.03 -1.33
CA ARG A 43 4.87 6.91 -2.56
C ARG A 43 5.43 5.51 -2.72
N ILE A 44 5.33 4.98 -3.92
CA ILE A 44 5.82 3.65 -4.27
C ILE A 44 7.33 3.73 -4.46
N ASN A 45 8.04 2.97 -3.64
CA ASN A 45 9.49 2.81 -3.69
C ASN A 45 9.77 1.31 -3.79
N LEU A 46 10.49 0.89 -4.81
CA LEU A 46 10.73 -0.53 -5.08
C LEU A 46 11.86 -1.08 -4.19
N GLU A 47 12.84 -0.25 -3.90
CA GLU A 47 14.09 -0.63 -3.24
C GLU A 47 14.04 -0.45 -1.72
N HIS A 48 12.98 0.16 -1.18
CA HIS A 48 12.86 0.56 0.22
C HIS A 48 14.01 1.46 0.72
N LEU A 49 14.72 2.13 -0.20
CA LEU A 49 15.82 3.05 0.07
C LEU A 49 15.44 4.47 -0.34
N ARG A 50 15.72 5.45 0.52
CA ARG A 50 15.49 6.87 0.22
C ARG A 50 16.77 7.49 -0.35
N GLY A 51 16.73 7.90 -1.62
CA GLY A 51 17.77 8.73 -2.19
C GLY A 51 17.87 10.08 -1.47
N ILE A 52 19.10 10.54 -1.24
CA ILE A 52 19.39 11.88 -0.67
C ILE A 52 19.37 12.94 -1.77
N LEU A 53 19.78 12.55 -2.98
CA LEU A 53 19.77 13.41 -4.15
C LEU A 53 18.38 13.40 -4.82
N PRO A 54 17.98 14.51 -5.47
CA PRO A 54 16.70 14.61 -6.17
C PRO A 54 16.62 13.67 -7.39
N ASP A 55 17.77 13.28 -7.92
CA ASP A 55 17.96 12.34 -9.01
C ASP A 55 18.75 11.10 -8.57
N GLY A 56 18.77 10.08 -9.42
CA GLY A 56 19.51 8.84 -9.18
C GLY A 56 18.70 7.57 -9.43
N ILE A 57 19.25 6.44 -8.98
CA ILE A 57 18.69 5.10 -9.21
C ILE A 57 17.50 4.78 -8.30
N PHE A 58 17.41 5.39 -7.11
CA PHE A 58 16.36 5.15 -6.12
C PHE A 58 15.19 6.13 -6.27
N LYS A 59 14.42 5.98 -7.35
CA LYS A 59 13.30 6.86 -7.67
C LYS A 59 12.00 6.43 -6.97
N ARG A 60 11.09 7.40 -6.78
CA ARG A 60 9.69 7.12 -6.42
C ARG A 60 8.91 6.84 -7.70
N TYR A 61 8.39 5.63 -7.86
CA TYR A 61 7.80 5.12 -9.11
C TYR A 61 6.29 5.38 -9.26
N GLY A 62 5.69 6.05 -8.29
CA GLY A 62 4.29 6.46 -8.32
C GLY A 62 3.77 6.79 -6.94
N ASP A 63 2.49 7.13 -6.90
CA ASP A 63 1.75 7.42 -5.67
C ASP A 63 0.57 6.45 -5.58
N VAL A 64 0.19 6.09 -4.35
CA VAL A 64 -1.02 5.29 -4.10
C VAL A 64 -2.24 6.17 -4.29
N ALA A 65 -3.12 5.77 -5.21
CA ALA A 65 -4.35 6.48 -5.51
C ALA A 65 -5.53 6.02 -4.65
N GLU A 66 -5.59 4.72 -4.32
CA GLU A 66 -6.67 4.14 -3.52
C GLU A 66 -6.18 2.86 -2.84
N LEU A 67 -6.72 2.61 -1.65
CA LEU A 67 -6.47 1.45 -0.81
C LEU A 67 -7.79 0.73 -0.53
N LYS A 68 -7.78 -0.60 -0.52
CA LYS A 68 -8.97 -1.42 -0.23
C LYS A 68 -8.62 -2.63 0.63
N ALA A 69 -9.54 -2.94 1.52
CA ALA A 69 -9.59 -4.22 2.22
C ALA A 69 -10.47 -5.16 1.40
N GLU A 70 -9.97 -6.37 1.13
CA GLU A 70 -10.71 -7.42 0.44
C GLU A 70 -10.63 -8.70 1.27
N LYS A 71 -11.78 -9.35 1.48
CA LYS A 71 -11.83 -10.66 2.13
C LYS A 71 -11.39 -11.76 1.14
N ILE A 72 -10.57 -12.70 1.57
CA ILE A 72 -10.16 -13.89 0.82
C ILE A 72 -10.37 -15.12 1.70
N ASP A 73 -11.15 -16.10 1.25
CA ASP A 73 -11.40 -17.32 2.02
C ASP A 73 -11.76 -16.99 3.49
N ASP A 74 -10.91 -17.38 4.44
CA ASP A 74 -11.05 -17.09 5.87
C ASP A 74 -10.29 -15.84 6.36
N ASP A 75 -9.48 -15.21 5.51
CA ASP A 75 -8.55 -14.11 5.84
C ASP A 75 -8.94 -12.77 5.17
N TRP A 76 -8.24 -11.68 5.52
CA TRP A 76 -8.30 -10.38 4.84
C TRP A 76 -6.98 -10.01 4.16
N ARG A 77 -7.07 -9.31 3.02
CA ARG A 77 -5.93 -8.66 2.35
C ARG A 77 -6.12 -7.18 2.17
N LEU A 78 -4.97 -6.49 2.13
CA LEU A 78 -4.88 -5.11 1.72
C LEU A 78 -4.38 -5.03 0.28
N VAL A 79 -5.09 -4.26 -0.55
CA VAL A 79 -4.74 -4.02 -1.95
C VAL A 79 -4.71 -2.53 -2.26
N PHE A 80 -3.83 -2.10 -3.15
CA PHE A 80 -3.74 -0.70 -3.60
C PHE A 80 -3.76 -0.58 -5.12
N ARG A 81 -4.03 0.63 -5.62
CA ARG A 81 -3.81 1.02 -7.02
C ARG A 81 -3.10 2.36 -7.12
N ARG A 82 -2.45 2.61 -8.25
CA ARG A 82 -1.75 3.87 -8.58
C ARG A 82 -2.41 4.60 -9.75
#